data_AF-A0A6P0VB14-F1
#
_entry.id   AF-A0A6P0VB14-F1
#
_cell.length_a   1.000
_cell.length_b   1.000
_cell.length_c   1.000
_cell.angle_alpha   90.00
_cell.angle_beta   90.00
_cell.angle_gamma   90.00
#
_symmetry.space_group_name_H-M   'P 1'
#
loop_
_entity.id
_entity.type
_entity.pdbx_description
1 polymer ?
#
loop_
_entity_poly.entity_id
_entity_poly.type
_entity_poly.pdbx_seq_one_letter_code
_entity_poly.pdbx_strand_id
1 'polypeptide(L)' 'MSKEQVFAIMLMRFNLSPAKATLIIQTWFKQHPAENWETLKKLLSNNQVIVHEGMLISNPVLARHAR' A
#
# COMPACT_ATOMS: atom_id res chain seq x y z
N MET A 1 -3.11 -13.61 -8.55
CA MET A 1 -2.70 -14.00 -7.19
C MET A 1 -2.13 -12.82 -6.40
N SER A 2 -1.25 -11.98 -6.97
CA SER A 2 -0.66 -10.83 -6.25
C SER A 2 -1.65 -9.69 -5.99
N LYS A 3 -2.58 -9.44 -6.92
CA LYS A 3 -3.60 -8.38 -6.83
C LYS A 3 -4.63 -8.65 -5.73
N GLU A 4 -5.17 -9.86 -5.69
CA GLU A 4 -6.18 -10.27 -4.70
C GLU A 4 -5.64 -10.17 -3.28
N GLN A 5 -4.36 -10.53 -3.08
CA GLN A 5 -3.68 -10.40 -1.79
C GLN A 5 -3.48 -8.95 -1.37
N VAL A 6 -3.08 -8.07 -2.29
CA VAL A 6 -3.01 -6.62 -2.01
C VAL A 6 -4.36 -6.09 -1.57
N PHE A 7 -5.44 -6.44 -2.29
CA PHE A 7 -6.80 -6.04 -1.89
C PHE A 7 -7.19 -6.60 -0.52
N ALA A 8 -6.93 -7.88 -0.26
CA ALA A 8 -7.23 -8.48 1.04
C ALA A 8 -6.51 -7.74 2.19
N ILE A 9 -5.22 -7.41 2.02
CA ILE A 9 -4.49 -6.62 3.00
C ILE A 9 -5.13 -5.22 3.16
N MET A 10 -5.48 -4.56 2.06
CA MET A 10 -6.08 -3.23 2.10
C MET A 10 -7.42 -3.20 2.86
N LEU A 11 -8.26 -4.22 2.63
CA LEU A 11 -9.56 -4.35 3.28
C LEU A 11 -9.42 -4.77 4.75
N MET A 12 -8.63 -5.81 5.04
CA MET A 12 -8.55 -6.40 6.37
C MET A 12 -7.71 -5.57 7.34
N ARG A 13 -6.57 -5.03 6.87
CA ARG A 13 -5.62 -4.36 7.74
C ARG A 13 -5.94 -2.89 7.97
N PHE A 14 -6.34 -2.19 6.91
CA PHE A 14 -6.63 -0.76 6.98
C PHE A 14 -8.13 -0.46 7.11
N ASN A 15 -8.96 -1.50 7.21
CA ASN A 15 -10.42 -1.41 7.35
C ASN A 15 -11.05 -0.50 6.28
N LEU A 16 -10.53 -0.58 5.06
CA LEU A 16 -10.99 0.25 3.94
C LEU A 16 -12.20 -0.40 3.26
N SER A 17 -13.08 0.42 2.70
CA SER A 17 -14.09 -0.08 1.76
C SER A 17 -13.45 -0.47 0.42
N PRO A 18 -14.03 -1.40 -0.35
CA PRO A 18 -13.49 -1.79 -1.67
C PRO A 18 -13.26 -0.63 -2.63
N ALA A 19 -14.18 0.34 -2.66
CA ALA A 19 -14.04 1.53 -3.49
C ALA A 19 -12.83 2.39 -3.08
N LYS A 20 -12.65 2.62 -1.77
CA LYS A 20 -11.50 3.39 -1.25
C LYS A 20 -10.18 2.64 -1.48
N ALA A 21 -10.14 1.33 -1.22
CA ALA A 21 -8.96 0.52 -1.46
C ALA A 21 -8.52 0.58 -2.93
N THR A 22 -9.48 0.47 -3.86
CA THR A 22 -9.20 0.57 -5.30
C THR A 22 -8.62 1.93 -5.66
N LEU A 23 -9.24 3.02 -5.17
CA LEU A 23 -8.77 4.37 -5.44
C LEU A 23 -7.34 4.58 -4.94
N ILE A 24 -7.05 4.16 -3.70
CA ILE A 24 -5.73 4.30 -3.09
C ILE A 24 -4.66 3.55 -3.89
N ILE A 25 -4.95 2.31 -4.28
CA ILE A 25 -4.03 1.49 -5.07
C ILE A 25 -3.78 2.13 -6.46
N GLN A 26 -4.83 2.63 -7.11
CA GLN A 26 -4.68 3.32 -8.40
C GLN A 26 -3.82 4.58 -8.28
N THR A 27 -4.03 5.36 -7.22
CA THR A 27 -3.22 6.55 -6.93
C THR A 27 -1.76 6.17 -6.69
N TRP A 28 -1.49 5.10 -5.95
CA TRP A 28 -0.13 4.58 -5.73
C TRP A 28 0.56 4.25 -7.06
N PHE A 29 -0.07 3.47 -7.94
CA PHE A 29 0.54 3.13 -9.23
C PHE A 29 0.70 4.32 -10.18
N LYS A 30 -0.14 5.36 -10.06
CA LYS A 30 0.07 6.62 -10.79
C LYS A 30 1.32 7.37 -10.30
N GLN A 31 1.58 7.35 -8.99
CA GLN A 31 2.75 7.99 -8.39
C GLN A 31 4.03 7.15 -8.58
N HIS A 32 3.88 5.83 -8.65
CA HIS A 32 4.97 4.85 -8.76
C HIS A 32 4.81 3.98 -10.02
N PRO A 33 4.92 4.54 -11.23
CA PRO A 33 4.62 3.82 -12.48
C PRO A 33 5.58 2.66 -12.77
N ALA A 34 6.77 2.63 -12.15
CA ALA A 34 7.74 1.54 -12.27
C ALA A 34 7.42 0.35 -11.34
N GLU A 35 6.52 0.52 -10.38
CA GLU A 35 6.15 -0.53 -9.44
C GLU A 35 5.05 -1.44 -9.98
N ASN A 36 5.04 -2.69 -9.51
CA ASN A 36 4.03 -3.67 -9.87
C ASN A 36 3.33 -4.21 -8.61
N TRP A 37 2.33 -5.07 -8.81
CA TRP A 37 1.55 -5.68 -7.73
C TRP A 37 2.39 -6.48 -6.73
N GLU A 38 3.50 -7.08 -7.16
CA GLU A 38 4.37 -7.82 -6.24
C GLU A 38 5.19 -6.88 -5.36
N THR A 39 5.70 -5.78 -5.92
CA THR A 39 6.38 -4.73 -5.14
C THR A 39 5.45 -4.17 -4.09
N LEU A 40 4.24 -3.76 -4.47
CA LEU A 40 3.26 -3.23 -3.53
C LEU A 40 2.87 -4.26 -2.47
N LYS A 41 2.68 -5.53 -2.84
CA LYS A 41 2.45 -6.62 -1.88
C LYS A 41 3.60 -6.72 -0.87
N LYS A 42 4.86 -6.73 -1.32
CA LYS A 42 6.03 -6.81 -0.42
C LYS A 42 6.05 -5.61 0.54
N LEU A 43 5.84 -4.40 0.03
CA LEU A 43 5.80 -3.18 0.86
C LEU A 43 4.71 -3.26 1.93
N LEU A 44 3.51 -3.72 1.56
CA LEU A 44 2.39 -3.90 2.47
C LEU A 44 2.65 -4.99 3.51
N SER A 45 3.17 -6.15 3.09
CA SER A 45 3.50 -7.27 3.98
C SER A 45 4.64 -6.96 4.95
N ASN A 46 5.60 -6.14 4.52
CA ASN A 46 6.75 -5.73 5.34
C ASN A 46 6.47 -4.48 6.19
N ASN A 47 5.23 -3.98 6.22
CA ASN A 47 4.85 -2.75 6.93
C ASN A 47 5.63 -1.51 6.49
N GLN A 48 6.17 -1.51 5.26
CA GLN A 48 6.96 -0.41 4.69
C GLN A 48 6.09 0.72 4.16
N VAL A 49 4.79 0.49 4.01
CA VAL A 49 3.80 1.51 3.66
C VAL A 49 2.64 1.50 4.65
N ILE A 50 2.05 2.67 4.87
CA ILE A 50 0.87 2.89 5.70
C ILE A 50 -0.17 3.68 4.91
N VAL A 51 -1.44 3.57 5.32
CA VAL A 51 -2.50 4.45 4.81
C VAL A 51 -2.55 5.70 5.69
N HIS A 52 -2.34 6.86 5.10
CA HIS A 52 -2.44 8.16 5.74
C HIS A 52 -3.26 9.10 4.86
N GLU A 53 -4.28 9.75 5.43
CA GLU A 53 -5.18 10.67 4.71
C GLU A 53 -5.75 10.11 3.38
N GLY A 54 -6.01 8.80 3.34
CA GLY A 54 -6.53 8.15 2.14
C GLY A 54 -5.50 8.01 1.02
N MET A 55 -4.20 7.96 1.35
CA MET A 55 -3.10 7.65 0.43
C MET A 55 -2.18 6.60 1.05
N LEU A 56 -1.54 5.79 0.21
CA LEU A 56 -0.43 4.95 0.65
C LEU A 56 0.84 5.80 0.67
N ILE A 57 1.53 5.82 1.80
CA ILE A 57 2.81 6.51 1.97
C ILE A 57 3.83 5.57 2.61
N SER A 58 5.11 5.79 2.34
CA SER A 58 6.20 5.09 3.03
C SER A 58 6.11 5.30 4.54
N ASN A 59 6.27 4.23 5.31
CA ASN A 59 6.15 4.26 6.76
C ASN A 59 7.28 5.11 7.37
N PRO A 60 6.97 6.28 7.97
CA PRO A 60 7.98 7.21 8.46
C PRO A 60 8.76 6.66 9.67
N VAL A 61 8.22 5.66 10.38
CA VAL A 61 8.90 5.03 11.52
C VAL A 61 10.11 4.21 11.06
N LEU A 62 10.00 3.55 9.91
CA LEU A 62 11.11 2.78 9.33
C LEU A 62 12.14 3.69 8.65
N ALA A 63 11.72 4.82 8.07
CA ALA A 63 12.64 5.80 7.47
C ALA A 63 13.57 6.48 8.49
N ARG A 64 13.17 6.56 9.77
CA ARG A 64 13.97 7.20 10.84
C ARG A 64 15.12 6.33 11.37
N HIS A 65 15.07 5.01 11.16
CA HIS A 65 16.08 4.07 11.67
C HIS A 65 17.15 3.69 10.63
N ALA A 66 17.13 4.33 9.46
CA ALA A 66 18.12 4.12 8.39
C ALA A 66 19.20 5.22 8.34
N ARG A 67 19.37 6.00 9.42
CA ARG A 67 20.42 7.03 9.57
C ARG A 67 21.39 6.67 10.68
#